data_AF-A0A7X5DB90-F1
#
_entry.id   AF-A0A7X5DB90-F1
#
_cell.length_a   1.000
_cell.length_b   1.000
_cell.length_c   1.000
_cell.angle_alpha   90.00
_cell.angle_beta   90.00
_cell.angle_gamma   90.00
#
_symmetry.space_group_name_H-M   'P 1'
#
loop_
_entity.id
_entity.type
_entity.pdbx_description
1 polymer ?
#
loop_
_entity_poly.entity_id
_entity_poly.type
_entity_poly.pdbx_seq_one_letter_code
_entity_poly.pdbx_strand_id
1 'polypeptide(L)'
;MGAVEALLFVSDAPVRAATLREMTGAEGDAVALALETLQQRRRLDGSGVVLREVAGGWRLFTSPVYHHLVERYVVSWDTRKLSQAALETLAVV
;
A
#
# COMPACT_ATOMS: atom_id res chain seq x y z
N MET A 1 8.36 12.70 3.42
CA MET A 1 7.68 12.01 2.30
C MET A 1 8.05 10.52 2.26
N GLY A 2 9.33 10.15 2.06
CA GLY A 2 9.73 8.74 1.95
C GLY A 2 9.33 7.85 3.14
N ALA A 3 9.34 8.37 4.37
CA ALA A 3 8.87 7.64 5.55
C ALA A 3 7.37 7.28 5.48
N VAL A 4 6.51 8.23 5.08
CA VAL A 4 5.06 8.00 4.91
C VAL A 4 4.81 6.94 3.83
N GLU A 5 5.53 7.03 2.72
CA GLU A 5 5.44 6.04 1.64
C GLU A 5 5.88 4.64 2.09
N ALA A 6 6.98 4.54 2.84
CA ALA A 6 7.46 3.28 3.38
C ALA A 6 6.45 2.64 4.35
N LEU A 7 5.85 3.44 5.24
CA LEU A 7 4.81 2.96 6.16
C LEU A 7 3.57 2.47 5.40
N LEU A 8 3.14 3.19 4.37
CA LEU A 8 2.01 2.77 3.53
C LEU A 8 2.32 1.51 2.70
N PHE A 9 3.58 1.31 2.33
CA PHE A 9 4.01 0.15 1.54
C PHE A 9 4.04 -1.14 2.34
N VAL A 10 4.47 -1.09 3.61
CA VAL A 10 4.50 -2.27 4.48
C VAL A 10 3.13 -2.61 5.09
N SER A 11 2.18 -1.68 5.07
CA SER A 11 0.87 -1.87 5.68
C SER A 11 -0.08 -2.71 4.83
N ASP A 12 -0.67 -3.74 5.43
CA ASP A 12 -1.67 -4.62 4.84
C ASP A 12 -3.12 -4.10 5.02
N ALA A 13 -3.29 -2.98 5.72
CA ALA A 13 -4.55 -2.33 6.02
C ALA A 13 -4.47 -0.80 5.81
N PRO A 14 -5.62 -0.10 5.68
CA PRO A 14 -5.64 1.36 5.58
C PRO A 14 -5.05 2.03 6.82
N VAL A 15 -4.10 2.94 6.62
CA VAL A 15 -3.40 3.65 7.71
C VAL A 15 -3.99 5.04 7.91
N ARG A 16 -4.39 5.38 9.13
CA ARG A 16 -4.90 6.72 9.43
C ARG A 16 -3.78 7.76 9.39
N ALA A 17 -4.11 8.98 8.96
CA ALA A 17 -3.16 10.09 8.96
C ALA A 17 -2.60 10.37 10.37
N ALA A 18 -3.40 10.18 11.42
CA ALA A 18 -2.95 10.30 12.81
C ALA A 18 -1.83 9.30 13.15
N THR A 19 -1.97 8.03 12.75
CA THR A 19 -0.94 7.00 12.95
C THR A 19 0.33 7.33 12.18
N LEU A 20 0.22 7.83 10.95
CA LEU A 20 1.38 8.28 10.17
C LEU A 20 2.09 9.45 10.86
N ARG A 21 1.37 10.41 11.44
CA ARG A 21 1.95 11.52 12.20
C ARG A 21 2.70 11.02 13.44
N GLU A 22 2.09 10.11 14.19
CA GLU A 22 2.70 9.51 15.38
C GLU A 22 4.01 8.79 15.03
N MET A 23 4.00 7.92 14.03
CA MET A 23 5.17 7.13 13.64
C MET A 23 6.29 7.96 13.01
N THR A 24 5.94 9.04 12.31
CA THR A 24 6.94 9.92 11.67
C THR A 24 7.42 11.06 12.55
N GLY A 25 6.77 11.30 13.71
CA GLY A 25 7.02 12.47 14.55
C GLY A 25 6.71 13.79 13.86
N ALA A 26 5.91 13.77 12.79
CA ALA A 26 5.69 14.93 11.95
C ALA A 26 4.64 15.88 12.55
N GLU A 27 4.97 17.16 12.57
CA GLU A 27 4.13 18.22 13.11
C GLU A 27 3.27 18.90 12.03
N GLY A 28 2.20 19.58 12.47
CA GLY A 28 1.30 20.33 11.60
C GLY A 28 0.73 19.49 10.46
N ASP A 29 0.74 20.05 9.25
CA ASP A 29 0.14 19.46 8.05
C ASP A 29 1.13 18.64 7.21
N ALA A 30 2.33 18.38 7.73
CA ALA A 30 3.40 17.72 6.97
C ALA A 30 2.99 16.34 6.42
N VAL A 31 2.21 15.56 7.18
CA VAL A 31 1.69 14.26 6.71
C VAL A 31 0.60 14.44 5.65
N ALA A 32 -0.31 15.39 5.82
CA ALA A 32 -1.35 15.68 4.84
C ALA A 32 -0.73 16.08 3.49
N LEU A 33 0.23 17.02 3.52
CA LEU A 33 0.99 17.44 2.35
C LEU A 33 1.77 16.28 1.70
N ALA A 34 2.36 15.39 2.50
CA ALA A 34 3.05 14.21 1.99
C ALA A 34 2.09 13.23 1.29
N LEU A 35 0.90 13.00 1.86
CA LEU A 35 -0.13 12.14 1.28
C LEU A 35 -0.68 12.72 -0.03
N GLU A 36 -0.98 14.02 -0.06
CA GLU A 36 -1.43 14.71 -1.27
C GLU A 36 -0.37 14.64 -2.37
N THR A 37 0.89 14.95 -2.03
CA THR A 37 1.99 14.90 -2.99
C THR A 37 2.19 13.48 -3.52
N LEU A 38 2.13 12.46 -2.65
CA LEU A 38 2.25 11.06 -3.04
C LEU A 38 1.08 10.63 -3.93
N GLN A 39 -0.14 11.04 -3.63
CA GLN A 39 -1.32 10.79 -4.47
C GLN A 39 -1.14 11.39 -5.87
N GLN A 40 -0.69 12.65 -5.96
CA GLN A 40 -0.49 13.31 -7.25
C GLN A 40 0.61 12.62 -8.08
N ARG A 41 1.76 12.28 -7.45
CA ARG A 41 2.85 11.57 -8.13
C ARG A 41 2.42 10.19 -8.65
N ARG A 42 1.54 9.50 -7.92
CA ARG A 42 1.01 8.19 -8.29
C ARG A 42 -0.17 8.26 -9.26
N ARG A 43 -0.78 9.44 -9.44
CA ARG A 43 -1.82 9.69 -10.46
C ARG A 43 -1.27 9.98 -11.86
N LEU A 44 0.03 10.26 -11.98
CA LEU A 44 0.66 10.47 -13.28
C LEU A 44 0.53 9.23 -14.17
N ASP A 45 0.31 9.45 -15.47
CA ASP A 45 0.16 8.39 -16.46
C ASP A 45 1.31 7.39 -16.40
N GLY A 46 0.95 6.10 -16.32
CA GLY A 46 1.91 4.99 -16.25
C GLY A 46 2.28 4.50 -14.85
N SER A 47 1.75 5.08 -13.77
CA SER A 47 1.99 4.51 -12.44
C SER A 47 1.29 3.16 -12.25
N GLY A 48 2.06 2.12 -11.93
CA GLY A 48 1.53 0.79 -11.60
C GLY A 48 0.83 0.70 -10.24
N VAL A 49 1.00 1.71 -9.38
CA VAL A 49 0.47 1.77 -8.02
C VAL A 49 -0.21 3.12 -7.81
N VAL A 50 -1.36 3.13 -7.15
CA VAL A 50 -2.12 4.34 -6.81
C VAL A 50 -2.35 4.42 -5.30
N LEU A 51 -2.36 5.65 -4.78
CA LEU A 51 -2.71 5.91 -3.39
C LEU A 51 -4.19 6.30 -3.29
N ARG A 52 -4.96 5.62 -2.43
CA ARG A 52 -6.39 5.90 -2.21
C ARG A 52 -6.70 6.03 -0.73
N GLU A 53 -7.69 6.87 -0.44
CA GLU A 53 -8.32 6.93 0.86
C GLU A 53 -9.52 5.97 0.89
N VAL A 54 -9.57 5.12 1.91
CA VAL A 54 -10.63 4.11 2.14
C VAL A 54 -10.88 3.99 3.64
N ALA A 55 -12.16 3.99 4.05
CA ALA A 55 -12.57 3.88 5.46
C ALA A 55 -11.86 4.87 6.42
N GLY A 56 -11.54 6.08 5.94
CA GLY A 56 -10.83 7.11 6.72
C GLY A 56 -9.33 6.83 6.93
N GLY A 57 -8.75 5.94 6.15
CA GLY A 57 -7.32 5.66 6.11
C GLY A 57 -6.77 5.62 4.69
N TRP A 58 -5.45 5.63 4.56
CA TRP A 58 -4.73 5.68 3.30
C TRP A 58 -4.10 4.33 2.99
N ARG A 59 -4.17 3.89 1.73
CA ARG A 59 -3.59 2.62 1.30
C ARG A 59 -3.14 2.66 -0.15
N LEU A 60 -2.05 1.95 -0.44
CA LEU A 60 -1.56 1.70 -1.79
C LEU A 60 -2.33 0.55 -2.44
N PHE A 61 -2.72 0.73 -3.69
CA PHE A 61 -3.39 -0.27 -4.53
C PHE A 61 -2.66 -0.38 -5.86
N THR A 62 -2.82 -1.51 -6.54
CA THR A 62 -2.41 -1.60 -7.95
C THR A 62 -3.31 -0.69 -8.79
N SER A 63 -2.74 -0.12 -9.85
CA SER A 63 -3.49 0.72 -10.78
C SER A 63 -4.52 -0.14 -11.54
N PRO A 64 -5.77 0.33 -11.68
CA PRO A 64 -6.83 -0.42 -12.35
C PRO A 64 -6.54 -0.66 -13.84
N VAL A 65 -5.69 0.17 -14.46
CA VAL A 65 -5.23 -0.02 -15.86
C VAL A 65 -4.55 -1.38 -16.05
N TYR A 66 -3.92 -1.92 -15.00
CA TYR A 66 -3.23 -3.20 -15.06
C TYR A 66 -4.02 -4.36 -14.41
N HIS A 67 -5.33 -4.17 -14.16
CA HIS A 67 -6.16 -5.17 -13.46
C HIS A 67 -6.05 -6.57 -14.07
N HIS A 68 -6.20 -6.70 -15.39
CA HIS A 68 -6.09 -7.99 -16.09
C HIS A 68 -4.72 -8.66 -15.95
N LEU A 69 -3.64 -7.87 -15.89
CA LEU A 69 -2.29 -8.40 -15.71
C LEU A 69 -2.08 -8.89 -14.28
N VAL A 70 -2.55 -8.12 -13.30
CA VAL A 70 -2.50 -8.48 -11.88
C VAL A 70 -3.33 -9.74 -11.62
N GLU A 71 -4.55 -9.82 -12.14
CA GLU A 71 -5.43 -10.98 -12.00
C GLU A 71 -4.77 -12.26 -12.55
N ARG A 72 -4.27 -12.21 -13.80
CA ARG A 72 -3.55 -13.35 -14.40
C ARG A 72 -2.32 -13.77 -13.58
N TYR A 73 -1.59 -12.81 -13.02
CA TYR A 73 -0.41 -13.09 -12.20
C TYR A 73 -0.80 -13.77 -10.88
N VAL A 74 -1.81 -13.27 -10.18
CA VAL A 74 -2.32 -13.89 -8.95
C VAL A 74 -2.83 -15.31 -9.21
N VAL A 75 -3.62 -15.52 -10.28
CA VAL A 75 -4.12 -16.85 -10.66
C VAL A 75 -2.98 -17.82 -11.01
N SER A 76 -1.87 -17.33 -11.56
CA SER A 76 -0.70 -18.17 -11.86
C SER A 76 -0.05 -18.80 -10.62
N TRP A 77 -0.27 -18.22 -9.44
CA TRP A 77 0.26 -18.73 -8.18
C TRP A 77 -0.37 -20.07 -7.78
N ASP A 78 -1.54 -20.43 -8.34
CA ASP A 78 -2.29 -21.65 -8.01
C ASP A 78 -1.70 -22.93 -8.65
N THR A 79 -0.47 -22.90 -9.16
CA THR A 79 0.05 -24.04 -9.95
C THR A 79 1.19 -24.85 -9.34
N ARG A 80 1.65 -24.64 -8.09
CA ARG A 80 2.41 -25.65 -7.28
C ARG A 80 3.02 -25.07 -5.97
N LYS A 81 2.56 -25.61 -4.83
CA LYS A 81 3.25 -25.77 -3.51
C LYS A 81 3.61 -24.51 -2.69
N LEU A 82 2.67 -24.05 -1.86
CA LEU A 82 3.02 -23.72 -0.48
C LEU A 82 2.83 -25.01 0.33
N SER A 83 3.92 -25.58 0.87
CA SER A 83 3.76 -26.65 1.86
C SER A 83 3.11 -26.05 3.12
N GLN A 84 2.42 -26.87 3.88
CA GLN A 84 1.75 -26.48 5.13
C GLN A 84 2.67 -25.67 6.08
N ALA A 85 3.98 -25.93 6.04
CA ALA A 85 5.00 -25.20 6.81
C ALA A 85 5.17 -23.72 6.40
N ALA A 86 4.87 -23.33 5.16
CA ALA A 86 4.95 -21.94 4.71
C ALA A 86 3.72 -21.11 5.09
N LEU A 87 2.59 -21.78 5.36
CA LEU A 87 1.37 -21.15 5.88
C LEU A 87 1.46 -20.82 7.37
N GLU A 88 2.23 -21.60 8.16
CA GLU A 88 2.41 -21.34 9.60
C GLU A 88 3.27 -20.10 9.89
N THR A 89 4.29 -19.82 9.06
CA THR A 89 5.16 -18.64 9.24
C THR A 89 4.43 -17.32 8.95
N LEU A 90 3.43 -17.32 8.07
CA LEU A 90 2.67 -16.11 7.71
C LEU A 90 1.60 -15.72 8.76
N ALA A 91 1.33 -16.59 9.74
CA ALA A 91 0.39 -16.33 10.84
C ALA A 91 1.08 -15.82 12.12
N VAL A 92 2.41 -15.77 12.13
CA VAL A 92 3.22 -15.36 13.29
C VAL A 92 4.27 -14.34 12.84
N VAL A 93 3.83 -13.17 12.36
CA VAL A 93 4.53 -11.86 12.49
C VAL A 93 3.48 -10.77 12.48
#